data_AF-A0A857N6Z8-F1
#
_entry.id   AF-A0A857N6Z8-F1
#
_cell.length_a   1.000
_cell.length_b   1.000
_cell.length_c   1.000
_cell.angle_alpha   90.00
_cell.angle_beta   90.00
_cell.angle_gamma   90.00
#
_symmetry.space_group_name_H-M   'P 1'
#
loop_
_entity.id
_entity.type
_entity.pdbx_description
1 polymer ?
#
loop_
_entity_poly.entity_id
_entity_poly.type
_entity_poly.pdbx_seq_one_letter_code
_entity_poly.pdbx_strand_id
1 'polypeptide(L)'
;MKFGLRTPSLKKRIAARTSWKRVVRHSLGLKAPRGMGLLTNPKKALYNRVYSRTTVGVDRLLKVPKTRKNSSSRNANDDLRPGIEISNTGNIIRSSSKALTVTSKNFVELRNQVTDIYNKRMELNKELRSAKIKFYALTAAHLLSFPLIVGFFNKKIAVMRTDQQKLVKKIEELVLETYVKLTFADKSQLEKSWLNCIDAFDELMKSKKIWDLTYAESVDKAKARTIAQTATKRTLINGDDKKVVDFIKSDLPSLYLANSNGPDLFFFPTFLLLYKGNQEFGIFDLKEIKAVMKLTGYVEEEKVPGDTEVIQHTWKKTNKDGSRDRRFKGNYQIPIVKYGDLTLTSEAGLEESFMFSNFDAFTEFAKTFEHHIALLVRIK
;
A
#
# COMPACT_ATOMS: atom_id res chain seq x y z
N MET A 1 24.68 38.76 -10.84
CA MET A 1 25.05 37.33 -10.71
C MET A 1 24.89 36.66 -12.06
N LYS A 2 25.75 35.70 -12.44
CA LYS A 2 25.62 34.97 -13.71
C LYS A 2 24.51 33.93 -13.59
N PHE A 3 23.65 33.83 -14.60
CA PHE A 3 22.67 32.76 -14.76
C PHE A 3 23.10 31.85 -15.92
N GLY A 4 22.91 30.53 -15.80
CA GLY A 4 23.23 29.58 -16.86
C GLY A 4 24.58 28.84 -16.71
N LEU A 5 25.29 28.60 -17.83
CA LEU A 5 26.44 27.69 -17.87
C LEU A 5 27.67 28.22 -17.11
N ARG A 6 28.19 27.39 -16.19
CA ARG A 6 29.47 27.66 -15.51
C ARG A 6 30.62 27.35 -16.47
N THR A 7 31.43 28.38 -16.77
CA THR A 7 32.66 28.22 -17.52
C THR A 7 33.72 27.57 -16.62
N PRO A 8 34.22 26.36 -16.93
CA PRO A 8 35.33 25.79 -16.17
C PRO A 8 36.59 26.61 -16.45
N SER A 9 37.44 26.81 -15.45
CA SER A 9 38.77 27.37 -15.67
C SER A 9 39.85 26.39 -15.22
N LEU A 10 40.70 25.99 -16.16
CA LEU A 10 41.78 25.02 -15.94
C LEU A 10 42.80 25.57 -14.93
N LYS A 11 43.15 26.86 -15.05
CA LYS A 11 44.05 27.55 -14.10
C LYS A 11 43.56 27.47 -12.64
N LYS A 12 42.27 27.68 -12.37
CA LYS A 12 41.72 27.58 -11.00
C LYS A 12 41.64 26.12 -10.53
N ARG A 13 41.39 25.16 -11.43
CA ARG A 13 41.37 23.73 -11.09
C ARG A 13 42.76 23.23 -10.66
N ILE A 14 43.82 23.63 -11.38
CA ILE A 14 45.20 23.26 -11.06
C ILE A 14 45.63 23.95 -9.76
N ALA A 15 45.42 25.27 -9.63
CA ALA A 15 45.75 26.01 -8.40
C ALA A 15 45.04 25.46 -7.15
N ALA A 16 43.81 24.97 -7.29
CA ALA A 16 43.08 24.34 -6.20
C ALA A 16 43.69 22.98 -5.78
N ARG A 17 44.44 22.30 -6.66
CA ARG A 17 45.11 21.03 -6.38
C ARG A 17 46.53 21.22 -5.84
N THR A 18 47.22 22.29 -6.24
CA THR A 18 48.62 22.57 -5.85
C THR A 18 48.77 23.63 -4.74
N SER A 19 47.66 24.10 -4.16
CA SER A 19 47.72 25.14 -3.12
C SER A 19 48.25 24.61 -1.79
N TRP A 20 49.46 25.04 -1.41
CA TRP A 20 50.08 24.67 -0.13
C TRP A 20 49.21 25.07 1.09
N LYS A 21 48.58 26.26 1.08
CA LYS A 21 47.64 26.71 2.12
C LYS A 21 46.45 25.76 2.33
N ARG A 22 46.00 25.09 1.26
CA ARG A 22 44.94 24.08 1.33
C ARG A 22 45.45 22.79 1.95
N VAL A 23 46.64 22.34 1.55
CA VAL A 23 47.28 21.12 2.08
C VAL A 23 47.47 21.26 3.59
N VAL A 24 48.10 22.34 4.04
CA VAL A 24 48.32 22.63 5.47
C VAL A 24 47.01 22.66 6.27
N ARG A 25 45.96 23.28 5.74
CA ARG A 25 44.64 23.33 6.41
C ARG A 25 43.95 21.97 6.49
N HIS A 26 44.19 21.10 5.50
CA HIS A 26 43.61 19.76 5.45
C HIS A 26 44.42 18.73 6.26
N SER A 27 45.74 18.90 6.39
CA SER A 27 46.62 18.00 7.16
C SER A 27 46.62 18.30 8.66
N LEU A 28 46.50 19.57 9.07
CA LEU A 28 46.52 19.98 10.48
C LEU A 28 45.17 19.94 11.19
N GLY A 29 44.12 19.38 10.57
CA GLY A 29 42.80 19.26 11.21
C GLY A 29 42.04 20.58 11.44
N LEU A 30 42.60 21.73 11.04
CA LEU A 30 42.03 23.09 11.20
C LEU A 30 40.84 23.38 10.24
N LYS A 31 40.13 22.34 9.80
CA LYS A 31 39.04 22.46 8.83
C LYS A 31 37.70 22.54 9.56
N ALA A 32 36.99 23.64 9.36
CA ALA A 32 35.62 23.79 9.87
C ALA A 32 34.70 22.63 9.38
N PRO A 33 33.84 22.09 10.26
CA PRO A 33 32.87 21.05 9.90
C PRO A 33 31.96 21.46 8.73
N ARG A 34 31.43 20.47 8.00
CA ARG A 34 30.49 20.71 6.91
C ARG A 34 29.24 21.42 7.45
N GLY A 35 28.80 22.49 6.78
CA GLY A 35 27.64 23.29 7.18
C GLY A 35 27.98 24.60 7.88
N MET A 36 29.18 24.75 8.45
CA MET A 36 29.59 25.93 9.23
C MET A 36 30.01 27.15 8.38
N GLY A 37 29.73 27.12 7.08
CA GLY A 37 30.11 28.18 6.14
C GLY A 37 29.43 29.52 6.42
N LEU A 38 28.21 29.50 6.96
CA LEU A 38 27.47 30.72 7.32
C LEU A 38 28.10 31.46 8.50
N LEU A 39 28.64 30.72 9.47
CA LEU A 39 29.32 31.26 10.67
C LEU A 39 30.73 31.77 10.36
N THR A 40 31.48 31.04 9.54
CA THR A 40 32.89 31.37 9.24
C THR A 40 33.05 32.43 8.15
N ASN A 41 32.14 32.48 7.17
CA ASN A 41 32.12 33.52 6.14
C ASN A 41 30.71 33.65 5.51
N PRO A 42 29.79 34.42 6.12
CA PRO A 42 28.39 34.49 5.72
C PRO A 42 28.20 34.98 4.29
N LYS A 43 28.94 36.03 3.90
CA LYS A 43 28.86 36.65 2.56
C LYS A 43 29.21 35.64 1.46
N LYS A 44 30.29 34.87 1.65
CA LYS A 44 30.74 33.86 0.66
C LYS A 44 29.82 32.63 0.64
N ALA A 45 29.31 32.21 1.79
CA ALA A 45 28.37 31.11 1.87
C ALA A 45 27.05 31.42 1.15
N LEU A 46 26.50 32.61 1.38
CA LEU A 46 25.28 33.06 0.70
C LEU A 46 25.50 33.19 -0.81
N TYR A 47 26.61 33.81 -1.22
CA TYR A 47 26.97 33.91 -2.64
C TYR A 47 27.05 32.52 -3.32
N ASN A 48 27.74 31.56 -2.70
CA ASN A 48 27.85 30.20 -3.23
C ASN A 48 26.51 29.46 -3.25
N ARG A 49 25.63 29.69 -2.26
CA ARG A 49 24.29 29.10 -2.20
C ARG A 49 23.41 29.58 -3.34
N VAL A 50 23.41 30.88 -3.65
CA VAL A 50 22.68 31.41 -4.81
C VAL A 50 23.34 30.96 -6.11
N TYR A 51 24.67 31.11 -6.23
CA TYR A 51 25.42 30.73 -7.44
C TYR A 51 25.23 29.25 -7.81
N SER A 52 25.22 28.34 -6.83
CA SER A 52 25.00 26.90 -7.08
C SER A 52 23.58 26.56 -7.56
N ARG A 53 22.58 27.36 -7.21
CA ARG A 53 21.18 27.20 -7.65
C ARG A 53 20.90 27.82 -9.01
N THR A 54 21.56 28.94 -9.34
CA THR A 54 21.31 29.71 -10.56
C THR A 54 22.20 29.32 -11.75
N THR A 55 23.19 28.44 -11.54
CA THR A 55 24.13 28.03 -12.59
C THR A 55 24.27 26.52 -12.69
N VAL A 56 24.48 26.00 -13.91
CA VAL A 56 24.67 24.56 -14.19
C VAL A 56 26.08 24.34 -14.73
N GLY A 57 26.78 23.32 -14.23
CA GLY A 57 28.13 22.99 -14.70
C GLY A 57 28.09 22.26 -16.05
N VAL A 58 28.95 22.66 -16.99
CA VAL A 58 29.09 22.00 -18.30
C VAL A 58 29.46 20.51 -18.14
N ASP A 59 30.28 20.16 -17.14
CA ASP A 59 30.63 18.76 -16.84
C ASP A 59 29.42 17.90 -16.39
N ARG A 60 28.32 18.52 -15.96
CA ARG A 60 27.08 17.82 -15.57
C ARG A 60 26.20 17.54 -16.78
N LEU A 61 26.27 18.37 -17.82
CA LEU A 61 25.53 18.21 -19.08
C LEU A 61 26.22 17.19 -20.00
N LEU A 62 27.55 17.15 -20.00
CA LEU A 62 28.34 16.17 -20.77
C LEU A 62 28.49 14.81 -20.07
N LYS A 63 27.91 14.65 -18.88
CA LYS A 63 27.95 13.37 -18.15
C LYS A 63 26.85 12.46 -18.70
N VAL A 64 27.25 11.52 -19.57
CA VAL A 64 26.42 10.37 -19.94
C VAL A 64 25.91 9.70 -18.65
N PRO A 65 24.60 9.42 -18.50
CA PRO A 65 24.09 8.74 -17.33
C PRO A 65 24.72 7.35 -17.29
N LYS A 66 25.73 7.17 -16.44
CA LYS A 66 26.19 5.84 -16.06
C LYS A 66 24.98 5.17 -15.43
N THR A 67 24.43 4.17 -16.12
CA THR A 67 23.59 3.14 -15.51
C THR A 67 24.27 2.77 -14.20
N ARG A 68 23.59 3.04 -13.08
CA ARG A 68 24.01 2.50 -11.79
C ARG A 68 23.91 0.99 -11.95
N LYS A 69 25.01 0.34 -12.35
CA LYS A 69 25.28 -1.02 -11.88
C LYS A 69 25.28 -0.88 -10.37
N ASN A 70 24.20 -1.34 -9.73
CA ASN A 70 24.22 -1.70 -8.34
C ASN A 70 25.26 -2.82 -8.22
N SER A 71 26.53 -2.46 -8.10
CA SER A 71 27.50 -3.29 -7.44
C SER A 71 27.17 -3.22 -5.96
N SER A 72 26.08 -3.89 -5.57
CA SER A 72 26.12 -4.60 -4.30
C SER A 72 27.33 -5.50 -4.44
N SER A 73 28.39 -5.24 -3.68
CA SER A 73 29.33 -6.29 -3.35
C SER A 73 28.51 -7.37 -2.67
N ARG A 74 27.94 -8.28 -3.46
CA ARG A 74 27.56 -9.60 -3.01
C ARG A 74 28.87 -10.18 -2.52
N ASN A 75 29.06 -10.16 -1.21
CA ASN A 75 29.93 -11.14 -0.59
C ASN A 75 29.43 -12.48 -1.13
N ALA A 76 30.26 -13.17 -1.90
CA ALA A 76 29.96 -14.49 -2.48
C ALA A 76 29.85 -15.60 -1.42
N ASN A 77 29.53 -15.23 -0.18
CA ASN A 77 29.31 -16.07 0.99
C ASN A 77 27.95 -15.82 1.66
N ASP A 78 27.09 -14.93 1.13
CA ASP A 78 25.73 -14.70 1.66
C ASP A 78 24.64 -15.48 0.87
N ASP A 79 25.04 -16.21 -0.18
CA ASP A 79 24.17 -17.11 -0.97
C ASP A 79 23.95 -18.49 -0.30
N LEU A 80 24.16 -18.59 1.02
CA LEU A 80 23.85 -19.78 1.83
C LEU A 80 22.74 -19.51 2.85
N ARG A 81 21.73 -18.74 2.46
CA ARG A 81 20.41 -18.82 3.11
C ARG A 81 19.46 -19.63 2.25
N PRO A 82 19.44 -20.97 2.34
CA PRO A 82 18.37 -21.75 1.74
C PRO A 82 17.10 -21.56 2.61
N GLY A 83 16.36 -20.49 2.34
CA GLY A 83 14.90 -20.55 2.35
C GLY A 83 14.45 -21.57 1.29
N ILE A 84 13.20 -22.01 1.33
CA ILE A 84 12.68 -22.86 0.26
C ILE A 84 12.85 -22.08 -1.06
N GLU A 85 13.70 -22.57 -1.97
CA GLU A 85 13.82 -21.98 -3.31
C GLU A 85 12.49 -22.22 -4.01
N ILE A 86 11.68 -21.16 -4.08
CA ILE A 86 10.46 -21.12 -4.88
C ILE A 86 10.90 -21.31 -6.33
N SER A 87 10.52 -22.42 -6.94
CA SER A 87 10.69 -22.56 -8.38
C SER A 87 9.59 -21.71 -9.02
N ASN A 88 9.85 -20.98 -10.10
CA ASN A 88 8.82 -20.12 -10.72
C ASN A 88 7.68 -20.92 -11.40
N THR A 89 7.33 -22.12 -10.93
CA THR A 89 6.33 -23.03 -11.49
C THR A 89 5.03 -23.13 -10.68
N GLY A 90 5.01 -22.64 -9.43
CA GLY A 90 3.78 -22.50 -8.64
C GLY A 90 2.81 -21.42 -9.13
N ASN A 91 1.63 -21.40 -8.53
CA ASN A 91 0.50 -20.58 -8.99
C ASN A 91 0.53 -19.20 -8.32
N ILE A 92 0.36 -18.16 -9.14
CA ILE A 92 0.12 -16.79 -8.66
C ILE A 92 -1.32 -16.74 -8.16
N ILE A 93 -1.50 -16.39 -6.89
CA ILE A 93 -2.82 -16.19 -6.30
C ILE A 93 -3.16 -14.72 -6.46
N ARG A 94 -4.09 -14.43 -7.36
CA ARG A 94 -4.59 -13.09 -7.65
C ARG A 94 -5.85 -13.18 -8.49
N SER A 95 -6.84 -12.33 -8.19
CA SER A 95 -7.99 -12.16 -9.07
C SER A 95 -7.56 -11.75 -10.48
N SER A 96 -8.09 -12.46 -11.46
CA SER A 96 -7.85 -12.16 -12.87
C SER A 96 -8.37 -10.76 -13.22
N SER A 97 -7.81 -10.12 -14.25
CA SER A 97 -8.39 -8.87 -14.80
C SER A 97 -9.84 -9.05 -15.27
N LYS A 98 -10.24 -10.29 -15.58
CA LYS A 98 -11.63 -10.67 -15.88
C LYS A 98 -12.55 -10.52 -14.66
N ALA A 99 -12.09 -10.80 -13.45
CA ALA A 99 -12.91 -10.62 -12.24
C ALA A 99 -13.33 -9.16 -12.00
N LEU A 100 -12.55 -8.21 -12.52
CA LEU A 100 -12.87 -6.78 -12.44
C LEU A 100 -13.82 -6.29 -13.53
N THR A 101 -14.12 -7.13 -14.52
CA THR A 101 -15.03 -6.82 -15.62
C THR A 101 -16.30 -7.68 -15.62
N VAL A 102 -16.25 -8.83 -14.95
CA VAL A 102 -17.38 -9.74 -14.77
C VAL A 102 -18.12 -9.40 -13.48
N THR A 103 -19.45 -9.43 -13.56
CA THR A 103 -20.35 -9.15 -12.45
C THR A 103 -21.42 -10.23 -12.42
N SER A 104 -21.79 -10.68 -11.23
CA SER A 104 -22.90 -11.62 -11.06
C SER A 104 -24.17 -11.06 -11.69
N LYS A 105 -24.99 -11.92 -12.30
CA LYS A 105 -26.13 -11.50 -13.13
C LYS A 105 -27.10 -10.57 -12.39
N ASN A 106 -27.29 -10.81 -11.09
CA ASN A 106 -28.21 -10.06 -10.23
C ASN A 106 -27.74 -8.62 -9.93
N PHE A 107 -26.46 -8.30 -10.16
CA PHE A 107 -25.86 -7.02 -9.78
C PHE A 107 -25.43 -6.15 -10.95
N VAL A 108 -25.85 -6.50 -12.17
CA VAL A 108 -25.50 -5.72 -13.39
C VAL A 108 -26.05 -4.30 -13.32
N GLU A 109 -27.29 -4.12 -12.86
CA GLU A 109 -27.89 -2.79 -12.71
C GLU A 109 -27.15 -1.95 -11.66
N LEU A 110 -26.90 -2.54 -10.48
CA LEU A 110 -26.13 -1.89 -9.42
C LEU A 110 -24.74 -1.49 -9.91
N ARG A 111 -24.06 -2.36 -10.66
CA ARG A 111 -22.75 -2.06 -11.24
C ARG A 111 -22.79 -0.87 -12.18
N ASN A 112 -23.80 -0.79 -13.04
CA ASN A 112 -23.97 0.36 -13.95
C ASN A 112 -24.17 1.64 -13.15
N GLN A 113 -25.08 1.64 -12.16
CA GLN A 113 -25.31 2.79 -11.28
C GLN A 113 -24.04 3.23 -10.53
N VAL A 114 -23.30 2.28 -9.95
CA VAL A 114 -22.04 2.54 -9.26
C VAL A 114 -21.01 3.14 -10.22
N THR A 115 -20.92 2.63 -11.45
CA THR A 115 -19.99 3.12 -12.47
C THR A 115 -20.34 4.55 -12.89
N ASP A 116 -21.61 4.85 -13.13
CA ASP A 116 -22.08 6.18 -13.52
C ASP A 116 -21.83 7.21 -12.41
N ILE A 117 -22.18 6.85 -11.16
CA ILE A 117 -21.93 7.69 -9.99
C ILE A 117 -20.43 7.92 -9.79
N TYR A 118 -19.61 6.88 -9.94
CA TYR A 118 -18.16 7.02 -9.85
C TYR A 118 -17.63 7.98 -10.91
N ASN A 119 -18.04 7.81 -12.16
CA ASN A 119 -17.65 8.68 -13.27
C ASN A 119 -18.05 10.13 -12.99
N LYS A 120 -19.27 10.33 -12.49
CA LYS A 120 -19.75 11.66 -12.14
C LYS A 120 -18.92 12.30 -11.03
N ARG A 121 -18.57 11.53 -9.99
CA ARG A 121 -17.69 12.02 -8.92
C ARG A 121 -16.29 12.33 -9.41
N MET A 122 -15.75 11.55 -10.36
CA MET A 122 -14.45 11.83 -10.96
C MET A 122 -14.44 13.16 -11.72
N GLU A 123 -15.51 13.46 -12.47
CA GLU A 123 -15.70 14.77 -13.10
C GLU A 123 -15.78 15.89 -12.07
N LEU A 124 -16.66 15.75 -11.06
CA LEU A 124 -16.80 16.75 -10.00
C LEU A 124 -15.51 16.97 -9.22
N ASN A 125 -14.74 15.92 -8.94
CA ASN A 125 -13.44 16.03 -8.27
C ASN A 125 -12.41 16.76 -9.14
N LYS A 126 -12.45 16.59 -10.46
CA LYS A 126 -11.61 17.33 -11.40
C LYS A 126 -11.99 18.81 -11.43
N GLU A 127 -13.27 19.13 -11.46
CA GLU A 127 -13.79 20.50 -11.35
C GLU A 127 -13.46 21.13 -9.99
N LEU A 128 -13.60 20.39 -8.91
CA LEU A 128 -13.24 20.82 -7.56
C LEU A 128 -11.75 21.17 -7.48
N ARG A 129 -10.90 20.33 -8.06
CA ARG A 129 -9.45 20.57 -8.08
C ARG A 129 -9.11 21.85 -8.84
N SER A 130 -9.70 22.07 -10.02
CA SER A 130 -9.44 23.30 -10.79
C SER A 130 -10.00 24.54 -10.08
N ALA A 131 -11.17 24.44 -9.47
CA ALA A 131 -11.79 25.49 -8.66
C ALA A 131 -10.97 25.85 -7.41
N LYS A 132 -10.41 24.85 -6.72
CA LYS A 132 -9.51 25.04 -5.57
C LYS A 132 -8.21 25.72 -5.98
N ILE A 133 -7.59 25.31 -7.10
CA ILE A 133 -6.39 25.98 -7.63
C ILE A 133 -6.68 27.46 -7.91
N LYS A 134 -7.81 27.78 -8.54
CA LYS A 134 -8.23 29.17 -8.79
C LYS A 134 -8.48 29.94 -7.48
N PHE A 135 -9.10 29.32 -6.49
CA PHE A 135 -9.29 29.92 -5.16
C PHE A 135 -7.95 30.23 -4.46
N TYR A 136 -6.99 29.31 -4.51
CA TYR A 136 -5.65 29.53 -3.95
C TYR A 136 -4.90 30.64 -4.69
N ALA A 137 -4.99 30.70 -6.02
CA ALA A 137 -4.41 31.78 -6.82
C ALA A 137 -5.01 33.15 -6.47
N LEU A 138 -6.34 33.24 -6.35
CA LEU A 138 -7.03 34.47 -5.91
C LEU A 138 -6.67 34.86 -4.48
N THR A 139 -6.52 33.87 -3.58
CA THR A 139 -6.10 34.11 -2.20
C THR A 139 -4.67 34.65 -2.14
N ALA A 140 -3.76 34.09 -2.93
CA ALA A 140 -2.38 34.59 -3.04
C ALA A 140 -2.33 36.00 -3.65
N ALA A 141 -3.08 36.27 -4.72
CA ALA A 141 -3.18 37.59 -5.33
C ALA A 141 -3.75 38.63 -4.35
N HIS A 142 -4.79 38.24 -3.58
CA HIS A 142 -5.34 39.09 -2.53
C HIS A 142 -4.29 39.40 -1.45
N LEU A 143 -3.56 38.42 -0.94
CA LEU A 143 -2.51 38.62 0.06
C LEU A 143 -1.34 39.49 -0.45
N LEU A 144 -0.89 39.26 -1.69
CA LEU A 144 0.17 40.06 -2.30
C LEU A 144 -0.24 41.50 -2.59
N SER A 145 -1.55 41.79 -2.69
CA SER A 145 -2.04 43.17 -2.85
C SER A 145 -1.87 44.05 -1.60
N PHE A 146 -1.68 43.46 -0.42
CA PHE A 146 -1.50 44.20 0.84
C PHE A 146 -0.15 44.96 0.95
N PRO A 147 1.01 44.35 0.65
CA PRO A 147 2.30 45.04 0.78
C PRO A 147 2.77 45.78 -0.48
N LEU A 148 2.22 45.47 -1.67
CA LEU A 148 2.72 46.00 -2.95
C LEU A 148 2.13 47.37 -3.32
N ILE A 149 1.04 47.79 -2.70
CA ILE A 149 0.41 49.08 -2.95
C ILE A 149 0.15 49.73 -1.60
N VAL A 150 0.89 50.80 -1.29
CA VAL A 150 0.66 51.64 -0.10
C VAL A 150 -0.80 52.08 -0.10
N GLY A 151 -1.65 51.39 0.67
CA GLY A 151 -3.03 51.80 0.99
C GLY A 151 -4.17 51.35 0.05
N PHE A 152 -3.95 50.57 -1.01
CA PHE A 152 -5.04 50.20 -1.94
C PHE A 152 -5.41 48.71 -1.91
N PHE A 153 -6.32 48.36 -1.00
CA PHE A 153 -6.99 47.05 -1.01
C PHE A 153 -7.81 46.88 -2.30
N ASN A 154 -7.48 45.89 -3.13
CA ASN A 154 -8.27 45.63 -4.34
C ASN A 154 -9.56 44.87 -4.00
N LYS A 155 -10.63 45.61 -3.72
CA LYS A 155 -11.98 45.08 -3.41
C LYS A 155 -12.50 44.11 -4.48
N LYS A 156 -12.12 44.26 -5.76
CA LYS A 156 -12.55 43.34 -6.83
C LYS A 156 -11.98 41.93 -6.64
N ILE A 157 -10.70 41.81 -6.26
CA ILE A 157 -10.06 40.51 -6.00
C ILE A 157 -10.69 39.84 -4.77
N ALA A 158 -11.03 40.64 -3.74
CA ALA A 158 -11.73 40.14 -2.56
C ALA A 158 -13.10 39.51 -2.93
N VAL A 159 -13.90 40.20 -3.75
CA VAL A 159 -15.21 39.70 -4.22
C VAL A 159 -15.04 38.42 -5.05
N MET A 160 -14.11 38.41 -6.02
CA MET A 160 -13.84 37.21 -6.82
C MET A 160 -13.39 36.02 -5.96
N ARG A 161 -12.58 36.26 -4.93
CA ARG A 161 -12.16 35.22 -3.98
C ARG A 161 -13.35 34.67 -3.21
N THR A 162 -14.25 35.52 -2.72
CA THR A 162 -15.44 35.07 -1.98
C THR A 162 -16.40 34.30 -2.86
N ASP A 163 -16.59 34.70 -4.11
CA ASP A 163 -17.44 33.98 -5.06
C ASP A 163 -16.85 32.62 -5.41
N GLN A 164 -15.52 32.57 -5.64
CA GLN A 164 -14.83 31.31 -5.88
C GLN A 164 -14.88 30.39 -4.65
N GLN A 165 -14.84 30.93 -3.43
CA GLN A 165 -15.01 30.14 -2.20
C GLN A 165 -16.40 29.51 -2.12
N LYS A 166 -17.47 30.28 -2.43
CA LYS A 166 -18.83 29.75 -2.48
C LYS A 166 -18.98 28.64 -3.52
N LEU A 167 -18.36 28.83 -4.69
CA LEU A 167 -18.34 27.82 -5.75
C LEU A 167 -17.63 26.53 -5.28
N VAL A 168 -16.45 26.64 -4.65
CA VAL A 168 -15.74 25.48 -4.11
C VAL A 168 -16.61 24.71 -3.11
N LYS A 169 -17.24 25.42 -2.15
CA LYS A 169 -18.16 24.80 -1.18
C LYS A 169 -19.32 24.08 -1.86
N LYS A 170 -19.96 24.72 -2.84
CA LYS A 170 -21.06 24.11 -3.60
C LYS A 170 -20.63 22.84 -4.32
N ILE A 171 -19.45 22.81 -4.94
CA ILE A 171 -18.93 21.60 -5.60
C ILE A 171 -18.61 20.52 -4.55
N GLU A 172 -18.06 20.90 -3.39
CA GLU A 172 -17.82 19.94 -2.29
C GLU A 172 -19.12 19.29 -1.81
N GLU A 173 -20.18 20.07 -1.63
CA GLU A 173 -21.53 19.57 -1.29
C GLU A 173 -22.05 18.60 -2.37
N LEU A 174 -21.96 18.98 -3.65
CA LEU A 174 -22.38 18.11 -4.76
C LEU A 174 -21.61 16.78 -4.79
N VAL A 175 -20.29 16.79 -4.51
CA VAL A 175 -19.49 15.56 -4.42
C VAL A 175 -19.98 14.67 -3.29
N LEU A 176 -20.37 15.24 -2.15
CA LEU A 176 -20.87 14.50 -0.98
C LEU A 176 -22.28 13.92 -1.17
N GLU A 177 -23.11 14.57 -1.99
CA GLU A 177 -24.46 14.15 -2.36
C GLU A 177 -24.48 13.12 -3.50
N THR A 178 -23.44 13.07 -4.32
CA THR A 178 -23.32 12.10 -5.43
C THR A 178 -22.85 10.75 -4.91
N TYR A 179 -23.77 9.86 -4.50
CA TYR A 179 -23.47 8.51 -4.03
C TYR A 179 -24.60 7.52 -4.35
N VAL A 180 -24.29 6.23 -4.37
CA VAL A 180 -25.29 5.15 -4.41
C VAL A 180 -25.72 4.85 -2.98
N LYS A 181 -27.02 4.91 -2.70
CA LYS A 181 -27.59 4.52 -1.41
C LYS A 181 -27.96 3.04 -1.45
N LEU A 182 -27.46 2.27 -0.50
CA LEU A 182 -27.84 0.88 -0.29
C LEU A 182 -28.62 0.76 1.02
N THR A 183 -29.66 -0.06 1.00
CA THR A 183 -30.52 -0.32 2.15
C THR A 183 -30.64 -1.82 2.35
N PHE A 184 -30.19 -2.30 3.51
CA PHE A 184 -30.22 -3.70 3.92
C PHE A 184 -30.96 -3.90 5.24
N ALA A 185 -31.04 -2.89 6.10
CA ALA A 185 -31.60 -3.01 7.43
C ALA A 185 -33.11 -3.27 7.36
N ASP A 186 -33.52 -4.38 7.96
CA ASP A 186 -34.88 -4.91 7.91
C ASP A 186 -35.30 -5.56 9.25
N LYS A 187 -34.49 -5.40 10.31
CA LYS A 187 -34.61 -6.05 11.63
C LYS A 187 -34.65 -7.58 11.56
N SER A 188 -34.23 -8.17 10.44
CA SER A 188 -34.27 -9.61 10.25
C SER A 188 -33.15 -10.32 11.01
N GLN A 189 -33.22 -11.66 10.96
CA GLN A 189 -32.11 -12.50 11.37
C GLN A 189 -30.86 -12.26 10.50
N LEU A 190 -31.02 -11.87 9.24
CA LEU A 190 -29.92 -11.63 8.32
C LEU A 190 -29.11 -10.40 8.75
N GLU A 191 -29.78 -9.30 9.09
CA GLU A 191 -29.15 -8.10 9.63
C GLU A 191 -28.31 -8.42 10.87
N LYS A 192 -28.91 -9.12 11.86
CA LYS A 192 -28.21 -9.51 13.09
C LYS A 192 -26.99 -10.39 12.80
N SER A 193 -27.13 -11.36 11.90
CA SER A 193 -26.01 -12.23 11.53
C SER A 193 -24.88 -11.44 10.88
N TRP A 194 -25.18 -10.43 10.05
CA TRP A 194 -24.17 -9.58 9.44
C TRP A 194 -23.44 -8.70 10.47
N LEU A 195 -24.17 -8.12 11.43
CA LEU A 195 -23.56 -7.34 12.50
C LEU A 195 -22.61 -8.20 13.36
N ASN A 196 -22.98 -9.45 13.64
CA ASN A 196 -22.07 -10.39 14.31
C ASN A 196 -20.81 -10.67 13.48
N CYS A 197 -20.93 -10.81 12.15
CA CYS A 197 -19.78 -10.94 11.26
C CYS A 197 -18.87 -9.72 11.33
N ILE A 198 -19.44 -8.51 11.39
CA ILE A 198 -18.70 -7.25 11.49
C ILE A 198 -17.91 -7.21 12.80
N ASP A 199 -18.53 -7.54 13.93
CA ASP A 199 -17.86 -7.54 15.23
C ASP A 199 -16.72 -8.57 15.27
N ALA A 200 -16.97 -9.80 14.79
CA ALA A 200 -15.95 -10.85 14.73
C ALA A 200 -14.81 -10.51 13.77
N PHE A 201 -15.12 -9.87 12.64
CA PHE A 201 -14.12 -9.40 11.69
C PHE A 201 -13.30 -8.25 12.24
N ASP A 202 -13.91 -7.29 12.94
CA ASP A 202 -13.18 -6.19 13.59
C ASP A 202 -12.20 -6.72 14.65
N GLU A 203 -12.53 -7.80 15.34
CA GLU A 203 -11.58 -8.49 16.23
C GLU A 203 -10.48 -9.23 15.44
N LEU A 204 -10.84 -9.91 14.34
CA LEU A 204 -9.87 -10.56 13.45
C LEU A 204 -8.86 -9.54 12.88
N MET A 205 -9.30 -8.35 12.51
CA MET A 205 -8.43 -7.30 11.95
C MET A 205 -7.44 -6.72 12.97
N LYS A 206 -7.62 -6.98 14.28
CA LYS A 206 -6.64 -6.63 15.32
C LYS A 206 -5.50 -7.64 15.45
N SER A 207 -5.49 -8.70 14.64
CA SER A 207 -4.37 -9.65 14.55
C SER A 207 -3.04 -8.91 14.36
N LYS A 208 -2.00 -9.32 15.08
CA LYS A 208 -0.68 -8.65 15.05
C LYS A 208 -0.05 -8.69 13.67
N LYS A 209 -0.32 -9.74 12.91
CA LYS A 209 0.04 -9.85 11.51
C LYS A 209 -1.12 -10.39 10.70
N ILE A 210 -1.37 -9.74 9.58
CA ILE A 210 -2.28 -10.18 8.54
C ILE A 210 -1.48 -10.17 7.25
N TRP A 211 -1.64 -11.21 6.45
CA TRP A 211 -0.92 -11.33 5.21
C TRP A 211 -1.84 -11.58 4.03
N ASP A 212 -1.48 -10.98 2.92
CA ASP A 212 -1.98 -11.32 1.60
C ASP A 212 -1.05 -12.38 0.98
N LEU A 213 -1.61 -13.52 0.59
CA LEU A 213 -0.89 -14.64 -0.01
C LEU A 213 -0.87 -14.45 -1.54
N THR A 214 0.24 -13.92 -2.04
CA THR A 214 0.40 -13.61 -3.47
C THR A 214 0.78 -14.81 -4.34
N TYR A 215 1.25 -15.90 -3.73
CA TYR A 215 1.80 -17.06 -4.45
C TYR A 215 1.88 -18.28 -3.54
N ALA A 216 1.56 -19.45 -4.09
CA ALA A 216 1.74 -20.73 -3.42
C ALA A 216 2.28 -21.80 -4.38
N GLU A 217 3.20 -22.63 -3.90
CA GLU A 217 3.81 -23.73 -4.63
C GLU A 217 3.91 -24.98 -3.74
N SER A 218 3.59 -26.16 -4.29
CA SER A 218 3.81 -27.44 -3.61
C SER A 218 5.31 -27.75 -3.51
N VAL A 219 5.77 -28.15 -2.33
CA VAL A 219 7.19 -28.41 -2.09
C VAL A 219 7.49 -29.90 -2.10
N ASP A 220 8.49 -30.32 -2.88
CA ASP A 220 9.09 -31.64 -2.74
C ASP A 220 9.91 -31.70 -1.44
N LYS A 221 9.28 -32.28 -0.41
CA LYS A 221 9.85 -32.45 0.94
C LYS A 221 11.21 -33.14 0.94
N ALA A 222 11.41 -34.14 0.07
CA ALA A 222 12.63 -34.94 0.04
C ALA A 222 13.81 -34.12 -0.51
N LYS A 223 13.56 -33.37 -1.59
CA LYS A 223 14.55 -32.48 -2.19
C LYS A 223 14.88 -31.28 -1.29
N ALA A 224 13.86 -30.64 -0.73
CA ALA A 224 14.01 -29.46 0.12
C ALA A 224 14.47 -29.77 1.57
N ARG A 225 14.36 -31.05 1.99
CA ARG A 225 14.67 -31.55 3.35
C ARG A 225 13.90 -30.76 4.43
N THR A 226 12.60 -30.58 4.20
CA THR A 226 11.67 -29.84 5.06
C THR A 226 10.37 -30.62 5.24
N ILE A 227 9.66 -30.34 6.32
CA ILE A 227 8.31 -30.88 6.59
C ILE A 227 7.23 -30.04 5.88
N ALA A 228 7.53 -28.78 5.55
CA ALA A 228 6.58 -27.88 4.90
C ALA A 228 6.07 -28.45 3.56
N GLN A 229 4.75 -28.48 3.41
CA GLN A 229 4.10 -29.01 2.20
C GLN A 229 3.97 -27.95 1.09
N THR A 230 3.94 -26.67 1.46
CA THR A 230 3.72 -25.56 0.55
C THR A 230 4.69 -24.43 0.87
N ALA A 231 5.29 -23.84 -0.16
CA ALA A 231 6.04 -22.61 -0.09
C ALA A 231 5.12 -21.46 -0.48
N THR A 232 4.96 -20.49 0.39
CA THR A 232 4.05 -19.35 0.19
C THR A 232 4.83 -18.05 0.18
N LYS A 233 4.55 -17.18 -0.79
CA LYS A 233 5.00 -15.79 -0.76
C LYS A 233 3.87 -14.92 -0.22
N ARG A 234 4.13 -14.25 0.89
CA ARG A 234 3.15 -13.45 1.62
C ARG A 234 3.62 -12.01 1.76
N THR A 235 2.69 -11.06 1.69
CA THR A 235 2.93 -9.63 1.91
C THR A 235 2.13 -9.17 3.12
N LEU A 236 2.77 -8.46 4.03
CA LEU A 236 2.11 -7.95 5.23
C LEU A 236 1.11 -6.85 4.82
N ILE A 237 -0.12 -6.96 5.30
CA ILE A 237 -1.14 -5.91 5.19
C ILE A 237 -1.37 -5.29 6.56
N ASN A 238 -1.68 -3.99 6.57
CA ASN A 238 -1.99 -3.29 7.80
C ASN A 238 -3.47 -3.49 8.16
N GLY A 239 -3.74 -4.09 9.32
CA GLY A 239 -5.11 -4.31 9.79
C GLY A 239 -5.84 -3.03 10.20
N ASP A 240 -5.10 -1.97 10.53
CA ASP A 240 -5.66 -0.67 10.92
C ASP A 240 -6.12 0.18 9.73
N ASP A 241 -5.73 -0.20 8.51
CA ASP A 241 -6.15 0.52 7.31
C ASP A 241 -7.65 0.25 7.10
N LYS A 242 -8.51 1.15 7.60
CA LYS A 242 -9.95 1.14 7.30
C LYS A 242 -10.19 2.08 6.13
N LYS A 243 -10.62 1.52 5.00
CA LYS A 243 -11.07 2.28 3.85
C LYS A 243 -12.58 2.14 3.71
N VAL A 244 -13.23 3.25 3.39
CA VAL A 244 -14.65 3.27 3.04
C VAL A 244 -14.77 3.64 1.57
N VAL A 245 -15.78 3.09 0.91
CA VAL A 245 -16.08 3.41 -0.48
C VAL A 245 -16.92 4.68 -0.51
N ASP A 246 -16.28 5.84 -0.74
CA ASP A 246 -16.95 7.14 -0.59
C ASP A 246 -18.19 7.34 -1.49
N PHE A 247 -18.29 6.56 -2.58
CA PHE A 247 -19.38 6.61 -3.56
C PHE A 247 -20.53 5.64 -3.26
N ILE A 248 -20.45 4.85 -2.19
CA ILE A 248 -21.51 3.96 -1.73
C ILE A 248 -21.81 4.28 -0.27
N LYS A 249 -23.07 4.60 0.05
CA LYS A 249 -23.54 4.75 1.43
C LYS A 249 -24.52 3.64 1.74
N SER A 250 -24.09 2.72 2.59
CA SER A 250 -24.89 1.63 3.12
C SER A 250 -25.38 1.98 4.53
N ASP A 251 -26.56 1.51 4.88
CA ASP A 251 -27.11 1.58 6.24
C ASP A 251 -26.40 0.60 7.19
N LEU A 252 -25.97 -0.56 6.67
CA LEU A 252 -25.13 -1.51 7.40
C LEU A 252 -23.64 -1.32 7.05
N PRO A 253 -22.72 -1.52 8.02
CA PRO A 253 -21.28 -1.40 7.79
C PRO A 253 -20.77 -2.49 6.83
N SER A 254 -19.68 -2.19 6.12
CA SER A 254 -19.02 -3.13 5.21
C SER A 254 -17.70 -3.64 5.79
N LEU A 255 -17.32 -4.88 5.49
CA LEU A 255 -15.98 -5.40 5.80
C LEU A 255 -15.00 -4.92 4.74
N TYR A 256 -13.77 -4.60 5.13
CA TYR A 256 -12.71 -4.17 4.23
C TYR A 256 -11.46 -5.04 4.40
N LEU A 257 -10.98 -5.62 3.30
CA LEU A 257 -9.68 -6.28 3.22
C LEU A 257 -8.85 -5.60 2.14
N ALA A 258 -7.73 -5.03 2.58
CA ALA A 258 -6.73 -4.45 1.70
C ALA A 258 -6.00 -5.55 0.93
N ASN A 259 -5.79 -5.33 -0.36
CA ASN A 259 -5.06 -6.25 -1.22
C ASN A 259 -3.74 -5.61 -1.68
N SER A 260 -2.63 -6.35 -1.61
CA SER A 260 -1.31 -5.86 -2.00
C SER A 260 -1.05 -5.99 -3.50
N ASN A 261 -1.64 -7.01 -4.15
CA ASN A 261 -1.36 -7.33 -5.55
C ASN A 261 -2.60 -7.13 -6.47
N GLY A 262 -3.79 -7.01 -5.90
CA GLY A 262 -5.08 -7.07 -6.57
C GLY A 262 -5.99 -5.87 -6.25
N PRO A 263 -7.29 -5.98 -6.57
CA PRO A 263 -8.29 -5.02 -6.11
C PRO A 263 -8.54 -5.17 -4.62
N ASP A 264 -8.89 -4.06 -3.96
CA ASP A 264 -9.39 -4.06 -2.60
C ASP A 264 -10.74 -4.78 -2.52
N LEU A 265 -11.00 -5.48 -1.41
CA LEU A 265 -12.24 -6.23 -1.19
C LEU A 265 -13.13 -5.51 -0.18
N PHE A 266 -14.38 -5.25 -0.58
CA PHE A 266 -15.41 -4.66 0.27
C PHE A 266 -16.61 -5.59 0.34
N PHE A 267 -16.83 -6.22 1.50
CA PHE A 267 -17.97 -7.12 1.68
C PHE A 267 -19.15 -6.34 2.22
N PHE A 268 -20.28 -6.47 1.52
CA PHE A 268 -21.60 -6.05 1.95
C PHE A 268 -22.43 -7.28 2.34
N PRO A 269 -23.58 -7.11 3.00
CA PRO A 269 -24.39 -8.24 3.47
C PRO A 269 -24.78 -9.25 2.38
N THR A 270 -24.84 -8.87 1.11
CA THR A 270 -25.27 -9.77 0.03
C THR A 270 -24.26 -9.92 -1.10
N PHE A 271 -23.29 -9.03 -1.22
CA PHE A 271 -22.34 -9.04 -2.32
C PHE A 271 -20.94 -8.59 -1.88
N LEU A 272 -19.94 -9.00 -2.65
CA LEU A 272 -18.57 -8.54 -2.57
C LEU A 272 -18.31 -7.53 -3.69
N LEU A 273 -17.81 -6.35 -3.35
CA LEU A 273 -17.31 -5.35 -4.27
C LEU A 273 -15.78 -5.41 -4.32
N LEU A 274 -15.24 -5.71 -5.49
CA LEU A 274 -13.83 -5.53 -5.81
C LEU A 274 -13.62 -4.12 -6.37
N TYR A 275 -12.68 -3.37 -5.81
CA TYR A 275 -12.37 -2.02 -6.26
C TYR A 275 -10.88 -1.81 -6.49
N LYS A 276 -10.55 -1.33 -7.69
CA LYS A 276 -9.22 -0.86 -8.06
C LYS A 276 -9.35 0.54 -8.65
N GLY A 277 -8.51 1.49 -8.23
CA GLY A 277 -8.65 2.94 -8.42
C GLY A 277 -8.75 3.54 -9.84
N ASN A 278 -9.15 2.75 -10.86
CA ASN A 278 -9.26 3.09 -12.28
C ASN A 278 -10.59 2.66 -12.92
N GLN A 279 -11.75 2.86 -12.28
CA GLN A 279 -13.09 2.50 -12.82
C GLN A 279 -13.35 0.99 -13.02
N GLU A 280 -12.47 0.14 -12.52
CA GLU A 280 -12.61 -1.29 -12.59
C GLU A 280 -13.26 -1.79 -11.29
N PHE A 281 -14.54 -2.14 -11.39
CA PHE A 281 -15.33 -2.70 -10.29
C PHE A 281 -15.87 -4.06 -10.67
N GLY A 282 -15.60 -5.06 -9.83
CA GLY A 282 -16.30 -6.35 -9.88
C GLY A 282 -17.33 -6.40 -8.76
N ILE A 283 -18.57 -6.77 -9.05
CA ILE A 283 -19.58 -7.04 -8.02
C ILE A 283 -19.95 -8.52 -8.11
N PHE A 284 -19.82 -9.23 -7.01
CA PHE A 284 -20.06 -10.65 -6.91
C PHE A 284 -21.13 -10.93 -5.87
N ASP A 285 -22.13 -11.72 -6.22
CA ASP A 285 -23.05 -12.25 -5.23
C ASP A 285 -22.28 -13.13 -4.23
N LEU A 286 -22.46 -12.90 -2.92
CA LEU A 286 -21.81 -13.72 -1.91
C LEU A 286 -22.23 -15.20 -2.02
N LYS A 287 -23.41 -15.48 -2.58
CA LYS A 287 -23.88 -16.86 -2.82
C LYS A 287 -23.07 -17.59 -3.89
N GLU A 288 -22.43 -16.87 -4.81
CA GLU A 288 -21.62 -17.43 -5.90
C GLU A 288 -20.14 -17.57 -5.53
N ILE A 289 -19.73 -17.02 -4.37
CA ILE A 289 -18.34 -17.07 -3.92
C ILE A 289 -18.14 -18.29 -3.02
N LYS A 290 -17.16 -19.11 -3.39
CA LYS A 290 -16.68 -20.19 -2.54
C LYS A 290 -15.61 -19.64 -1.60
N ALA A 291 -16.00 -19.39 -0.36
CA ALA A 291 -15.09 -19.08 0.75
C ALA A 291 -14.63 -20.38 1.42
N VAL A 292 -13.31 -20.60 1.45
CA VAL A 292 -12.67 -21.72 2.12
C VAL A 292 -11.87 -21.15 3.29
N MET A 293 -12.31 -21.45 4.50
CA MET A 293 -11.66 -21.01 5.74
C MET A 293 -11.02 -22.22 6.41
N LYS A 294 -9.70 -22.21 6.56
CA LYS A 294 -8.93 -23.34 7.05
C LYS A 294 -7.97 -22.94 8.16
N LEU A 295 -7.66 -23.91 8.99
CA LEU A 295 -6.71 -23.79 10.08
C LEU A 295 -5.50 -24.62 9.71
N THR A 296 -4.37 -23.96 9.47
CA THR A 296 -3.19 -24.62 8.88
C THR A 296 -1.96 -24.40 9.74
N GLY A 297 -1.16 -25.46 9.87
CA GLY A 297 0.13 -25.41 10.53
C GLY A 297 1.22 -24.92 9.58
N TYR A 298 1.94 -23.86 9.96
CA TYR A 298 3.01 -23.27 9.17
C TYR A 298 4.36 -23.39 9.86
N VAL A 299 5.40 -23.67 9.09
CA VAL A 299 6.79 -23.59 9.58
C VAL A 299 7.21 -22.11 9.53
N GLU A 300 7.33 -21.46 10.68
CA GLU A 300 7.56 -20.02 10.77
C GLU A 300 9.02 -19.70 11.07
N GLU A 301 9.74 -19.26 10.03
CA GLU A 301 11.16 -18.90 10.14
C GLU A 301 11.37 -17.45 10.58
N GLU A 302 10.36 -16.60 10.44
CA GLU A 302 10.43 -15.22 10.92
C GLU A 302 10.07 -15.13 12.41
N LYS A 303 10.08 -13.92 12.96
CA LYS A 303 9.60 -13.69 14.32
C LYS A 303 8.10 -14.00 14.41
N VAL A 304 7.77 -15.00 15.22
CA VAL A 304 6.39 -15.42 15.53
C VAL A 304 5.64 -14.24 16.20
N PRO A 305 4.42 -13.92 15.74
CA PRO A 305 3.57 -12.93 16.38
C PRO A 305 3.18 -13.35 17.81
N GLY A 306 2.96 -12.37 18.70
CA GLY A 306 2.67 -12.66 20.12
C GLY A 306 1.26 -13.21 20.38
N ASP A 307 0.37 -13.12 19.40
CA ASP A 307 -1.01 -13.61 19.39
C ASP A 307 -1.17 -14.96 18.67
N THR A 308 -0.06 -15.61 18.34
CA THR A 308 -0.02 -16.87 17.61
C THR A 308 0.28 -18.05 18.53
N GLU A 309 -0.47 -19.12 18.36
CA GLU A 309 -0.23 -20.40 19.03
C GLU A 309 0.90 -21.19 18.34
N VAL A 310 1.93 -21.56 19.10
CA VAL A 310 2.99 -22.48 18.65
C VAL A 310 2.60 -23.90 19.01
N ILE A 311 2.31 -24.74 18.01
CA ILE A 311 1.84 -26.12 18.21
C ILE A 311 3.00 -27.05 18.54
N GLN A 312 4.09 -26.95 17.80
CA GLN A 312 5.24 -27.84 17.91
C GLN A 312 6.50 -27.15 17.37
N HIS A 313 7.64 -27.83 17.41
CA HIS A 313 8.89 -27.36 16.81
C HIS A 313 9.43 -28.41 15.84
N THR A 314 9.98 -27.97 14.72
CA THR A 314 10.68 -28.80 13.74
C THR A 314 12.14 -28.35 13.62
N TRP A 315 12.98 -29.13 12.94
CA TRP A 315 14.33 -28.70 12.56
C TRP A 315 14.31 -28.06 11.16
N LYS A 316 15.20 -27.08 10.91
CA LYS A 316 15.36 -26.46 9.59
C LYS A 316 15.71 -27.47 8.49
N LYS A 317 16.48 -28.49 8.85
CA LYS A 317 16.78 -29.65 8.01
C LYS A 317 16.40 -30.93 8.74
N THR A 318 15.48 -31.69 8.16
CA THR A 318 14.95 -32.92 8.75
C THR A 318 15.35 -34.14 7.94
N ASN A 319 15.54 -35.25 8.65
CA ASN A 319 15.54 -36.60 8.06
C ASN A 319 14.12 -36.98 7.63
N LYS A 320 13.97 -38.14 6.96
CA LYS A 320 12.65 -38.63 6.50
C LYS A 320 11.64 -38.86 7.64
N ASP A 321 12.13 -39.11 8.85
CA ASP A 321 11.37 -39.30 10.08
C ASP A 321 11.06 -37.99 10.83
N GLY A 322 11.49 -36.83 10.32
CA GLY A 322 11.34 -35.53 10.97
C GLY A 322 12.44 -35.19 12.00
N SER A 323 13.34 -36.13 12.30
CA SER A 323 14.43 -35.91 13.25
C SER A 323 15.49 -34.93 12.70
N ARG A 324 16.30 -34.35 13.59
CA ARG A 324 17.38 -33.42 13.23
C ARG A 324 18.37 -34.08 12.28
N ASP A 325 18.53 -33.55 11.07
CA ASP A 325 19.64 -33.96 10.20
C ASP A 325 20.95 -33.37 10.74
N ARG A 326 21.76 -34.25 11.34
CA ARG A 326 23.03 -33.88 12.00
C ARG A 326 24.17 -33.61 11.03
N ARG A 327 24.01 -33.90 9.73
CA ARG A 327 25.03 -33.61 8.71
C ARG A 327 25.19 -32.11 8.46
N PHE A 328 24.16 -31.33 8.79
CA PHE A 328 24.14 -29.89 8.60
C PHE A 328 24.61 -29.15 9.85
N LYS A 329 25.78 -28.50 9.78
CA LYS A 329 26.28 -27.61 10.83
C LYS A 329 25.37 -26.37 10.92
N GLY A 330 24.97 -26.00 12.14
CA GLY A 330 24.09 -24.85 12.37
C GLY A 330 22.59 -25.13 12.14
N ASN A 331 22.18 -26.39 12.02
CA ASN A 331 20.76 -26.76 11.93
C ASN A 331 20.03 -26.43 13.25
N TYR A 332 19.11 -25.46 13.19
CA TYR A 332 18.35 -24.90 14.31
C TYR A 332 16.88 -25.35 14.28
N GLN A 333 16.18 -25.17 15.40
CA GLN A 333 14.76 -25.46 15.53
C GLN A 333 13.91 -24.28 15.04
N ILE A 334 12.80 -24.59 14.38
CA ILE A 334 11.82 -23.65 13.84
C ILE A 334 10.46 -24.00 14.45
N PRO A 335 9.71 -23.02 14.98
CA PRO A 335 8.36 -23.27 15.45
C PRO A 335 7.42 -23.62 14.30
N ILE A 336 6.49 -24.53 14.59
CA ILE A 336 5.31 -24.78 13.76
C ILE A 336 4.15 -24.08 14.46
N VAL A 337 3.61 -23.08 13.79
CA VAL A 337 2.57 -22.19 14.31
C VAL A 337 1.24 -22.47 13.65
N LYS A 338 0.16 -22.03 14.30
CA LYS A 338 -1.20 -22.13 13.77
C LYS A 338 -1.64 -20.79 13.21
N TYR A 339 -2.00 -20.75 11.93
CA TYR A 339 -2.61 -19.58 11.30
C TYR A 339 -3.97 -19.94 10.69
N GLY A 340 -4.79 -18.90 10.52
CA GLY A 340 -6.07 -19.00 9.81
C GLY A 340 -5.90 -18.58 8.36
N ASP A 341 -6.38 -19.39 7.43
CA ASP A 341 -6.34 -19.14 5.98
C ASP A 341 -7.76 -18.90 5.45
N LEU A 342 -7.97 -17.75 4.79
CA LEU A 342 -9.18 -17.43 4.07
C LEU A 342 -8.88 -17.42 2.57
N THR A 343 -9.44 -18.34 1.82
CA THR A 343 -9.35 -18.36 0.34
C THR A 343 -10.72 -18.14 -0.28
N LEU A 344 -10.83 -17.15 -1.16
CA LEU A 344 -12.05 -16.78 -1.87
C LEU A 344 -11.88 -17.11 -3.33
N THR A 345 -12.82 -17.90 -3.87
CA THR A 345 -12.80 -18.32 -5.28
C THR A 345 -14.16 -18.18 -5.94
N SER A 346 -14.19 -17.87 -7.23
CA SER A 346 -15.42 -17.92 -8.03
C SER A 346 -15.14 -18.37 -9.47
N GLU A 347 -16.16 -18.91 -10.15
CA GLU A 347 -16.05 -19.29 -11.58
C GLU A 347 -15.78 -18.10 -12.49
N ALA A 348 -16.17 -16.90 -12.06
CA ALA A 348 -15.97 -15.65 -12.76
C ALA A 348 -14.52 -15.10 -12.64
N GLY A 349 -13.64 -15.80 -11.92
CA GLY A 349 -12.20 -15.53 -11.88
C GLY A 349 -11.71 -14.74 -10.67
N LEU A 350 -12.52 -14.65 -9.61
CA LEU A 350 -12.09 -14.22 -8.27
C LEU A 350 -11.17 -15.30 -7.69
N GLU A 351 -9.99 -14.91 -7.25
CA GLU A 351 -9.05 -15.79 -6.54
C GLU A 351 -8.18 -14.94 -5.61
N GLU A 352 -8.54 -14.89 -4.33
CA GLU A 352 -7.82 -14.13 -3.32
C GLU A 352 -7.58 -14.99 -2.08
N SER A 353 -6.42 -14.86 -1.45
CA SER A 353 -6.11 -15.66 -0.27
C SER A 353 -5.38 -14.83 0.78
N PHE A 354 -5.85 -14.93 2.03
CA PHE A 354 -5.37 -14.18 3.17
C PHE A 354 -5.01 -15.12 4.30
N MET A 355 -4.04 -14.71 5.11
CA MET A 355 -3.59 -15.45 6.28
C MET A 355 -3.57 -14.55 7.51
N PHE A 356 -4.02 -15.08 8.64
CA PHE A 356 -4.20 -14.35 9.89
C PHE A 356 -3.43 -15.03 11.03
N SER A 357 -2.73 -14.22 11.82
CA SER A 357 -1.90 -14.71 12.94
C SER A 357 -2.70 -15.12 14.18
N ASN A 358 -3.83 -14.47 14.44
CA ASN A 358 -4.70 -14.79 15.58
C ASN A 358 -5.69 -15.91 15.21
N PHE A 359 -5.42 -17.09 15.74
CA PHE A 359 -6.20 -18.30 15.48
C PHE A 359 -7.64 -18.22 16.01
N ASP A 360 -7.84 -17.72 17.23
CA ASP A 360 -9.13 -17.73 17.91
C ASP A 360 -10.10 -16.73 17.25
N ALA A 361 -9.61 -15.52 16.98
CA ALA A 361 -10.39 -14.49 16.28
C ALA A 361 -10.78 -14.95 14.86
N PHE A 362 -9.88 -15.63 14.15
CA PHE A 362 -10.17 -16.17 12.83
C PHE A 362 -11.26 -17.25 12.88
N THR A 363 -11.20 -18.14 13.87
CA THR A 363 -12.18 -19.20 14.05
C THR A 363 -13.57 -18.65 14.35
N GLU A 364 -13.66 -17.59 15.16
CA GLU A 364 -14.94 -16.94 15.47
C GLU A 364 -15.53 -16.22 14.25
N PHE A 365 -14.70 -15.48 13.52
CA PHE A 365 -15.11 -14.88 12.24
C PHE A 365 -15.59 -15.95 11.24
N ALA A 366 -14.89 -17.08 11.12
CA ALA A 366 -15.28 -18.17 10.23
C ALA A 366 -16.69 -18.69 10.54
N LYS A 367 -16.98 -18.96 11.81
CA LYS A 367 -18.31 -19.44 12.23
C LYS A 367 -19.41 -18.44 11.90
N THR A 368 -19.21 -17.17 12.25
CA THR A 368 -20.21 -16.12 12.01
C THR A 368 -20.44 -15.91 10.52
N PHE A 369 -19.37 -15.85 9.73
CA PHE A 369 -19.44 -15.67 8.27
C PHE A 369 -20.10 -16.85 7.56
N GLU A 370 -19.72 -18.10 7.89
CA GLU A 370 -20.37 -19.29 7.33
C GLU A 370 -21.86 -19.35 7.70
N HIS A 371 -22.22 -18.99 8.93
CA HIS A 371 -23.61 -18.90 9.34
C HIS A 371 -24.39 -17.87 8.51
N HIS A 372 -23.81 -16.70 8.29
CA HIS A 372 -24.42 -15.64 7.48
C HIS A 372 -24.62 -16.09 6.02
N ILE A 373 -23.60 -16.67 5.39
CA ILE A 373 -23.71 -17.22 4.03
C ILE A 373 -24.79 -18.31 3.96
N ALA A 374 -24.87 -19.19 4.96
CA ALA A 374 -25.92 -20.22 5.02
C ALA A 374 -27.33 -19.63 5.10
N LEU A 375 -27.51 -18.50 5.80
CA LEU A 375 -28.79 -17.77 5.82
C LEU A 375 -29.10 -17.13 4.47
N LEU A 376 -28.12 -16.50 3.81
CA LEU A 376 -28.30 -15.91 2.48
C LEU A 376 -28.77 -16.94 1.45
N VAL A 377 -28.18 -18.13 1.44
CA VAL A 377 -28.54 -19.21 0.50
C VAL A 377 -29.97 -19.72 0.74
N ARG A 378 -30.49 -19.64 1.96
CA ARG A 378 -31.87 -20.05 2.29
C ARG A 378 -32.93 -19.05 1.82
N ILE A 379 -32.55 -17.79 1.63
CA ILE A 379 -33.44 -16.75 1.11
C ILE A 379 -33.49 -16.90 -0.42
N LYS A 380 -34.67 -17.29 -0.92
CA LYS A 380 -34.94 -17.48 -2.36
C LYS A 380 -34.93 -16.17 -3.12
#